data_AF-A9BBE2-F1
#
_entry.id   AF-A9BBE2-F1
#
_cell.length_a   1.000
_cell.length_b   1.000
_cell.length_c   1.000
_cell.angle_alpha   90.00
_cell.angle_beta   90.00
_cell.angle_gamma   90.00
#
_symmetry.space_group_name_H-M   'P 1'
#
loop_
_entity.id
_entity.type
_entity.pdbx_description
1 polymer ?
#
loop_
_entity_poly.entity_id
_entity_poly.type
_entity_poly.pdbx_seq_one_letter_code
_entity_poly.pdbx_strand_id
1 'polypeptide(L)'
;MESFFKRRINIATGWASSRIALLDSIESYEDSYAITQEFKEWIICLESKSDEIHSSVLKFPKPLINSIADEASETDELLEL
;
A
#
# COMPACT_ATOMS: atom_id res chain seq x y z
N MET A 1 -13.55 -11.27 -0.77
CA MET A 1 -13.62 -9.84 -1.11
C MET A 1 -13.30 -8.99 0.12
N GLU A 2 -13.95 -9.24 1.26
CA GLU A 2 -13.68 -8.62 2.57
C GLU A 2 -12.21 -8.60 3.03
N SER A 3 -11.45 -9.70 2.89
CA SER A 3 -10.06 -9.75 3.38
C SER A 3 -9.12 -8.81 2.61
N PHE A 4 -9.37 -8.58 1.31
CA PHE A 4 -8.58 -7.65 0.49
C PHE A 4 -8.88 -6.20 0.86
N PHE A 5 -10.16 -5.90 1.12
CA PHE A 5 -10.58 -4.58 1.54
C PHE A 5 -10.00 -4.21 2.91
N LYS A 6 -10.11 -5.12 3.87
CA LYS A 6 -9.48 -4.99 5.20
C LYS A 6 -7.96 -4.81 5.11
N ARG A 7 -7.29 -5.57 4.25
CA ARG A 7 -5.84 -5.43 4.03
C ARG A 7 -5.49 -4.04 3.48
N ARG A 8 -6.27 -3.49 2.55
CA ARG A 8 -6.05 -2.15 2.00
C ARG A 8 -6.25 -1.06 3.03
N ILE A 9 -7.33 -1.15 3.82
CA ILE A 9 -7.57 -0.22 4.92
C ILE A 9 -6.37 -0.24 5.88
N ASN A 10 -5.92 -1.42 6.29
CA ASN A 10 -4.77 -1.55 7.19
C ASN A 10 -3.48 -0.92 6.60
N ILE A 11 -3.22 -1.13 5.30
CA ILE A 11 -2.05 -0.53 4.63
C ILE A 11 -2.19 0.99 4.58
N ALA A 12 -3.35 1.51 4.19
CA ALA A 12 -3.61 2.95 4.10
C ALA A 12 -3.51 3.63 5.47
N THR A 13 -4.09 3.02 6.51
CA THR A 13 -3.96 3.49 7.90
C THR A 13 -2.50 3.49 8.34
N GLY A 14 -1.76 2.40 8.10
CA GLY A 14 -0.34 2.33 8.46
C GLY A 14 0.51 3.41 7.77
N TRP A 15 0.28 3.63 6.47
CA TRP A 15 0.94 4.68 5.70
C TRP A 15 0.60 6.07 6.25
N ALA A 16 -0.69 6.39 6.42
CA ALA A 16 -1.14 7.69 6.88
C ALA A 16 -0.61 7.99 8.29
N SER A 17 -0.75 7.05 9.24
CA SER A 17 -0.25 7.23 10.60
C SER A 17 1.27 7.42 10.65
N SER A 18 2.03 6.63 9.89
CA SER A 18 3.49 6.78 9.84
C SER A 18 3.90 8.11 9.23
N ARG A 19 3.20 8.56 8.18
CA ARG A 19 3.49 9.82 7.50
C ARG A 19 3.15 11.03 8.35
N ILE A 20 2.00 11.01 9.03
CA ILE A 20 1.59 12.06 9.99
C ILE A 20 2.61 12.15 11.13
N ALA A 21 2.96 11.03 11.76
CA ALA A 21 3.94 11.01 12.85
C ALA A 21 5.32 11.53 12.42
N LEU A 22 5.76 11.20 11.20
CA LEU A 22 6.99 11.76 10.64
C LEU A 22 6.90 13.28 10.45
N LEU A 23 5.80 13.79 9.91
CA LEU A 23 5.60 15.23 9.71
C LEU A 23 5.51 15.99 11.04
N ASP A 24 4.82 15.43 12.03
CA ASP A 24 4.78 15.97 13.39
C ASP A 24 6.18 16.02 14.03
N SER A 25 7.01 14.99 13.80
CA SER A 25 8.38 14.93 14.33
C SER A 25 9.33 15.99 13.77
N ILE A 26 9.02 16.53 12.59
CA ILE A 26 9.77 17.62 11.95
C ILE A 26 9.03 18.97 12.05
N GLU A 27 8.00 19.04 12.90
CA GLU A 27 7.17 20.24 13.13
C GLU A 27 6.43 20.76 11.88
N SER A 28 6.24 19.91 10.86
CA SER A 28 5.45 20.26 9.67
C SER A 28 3.95 19.99 9.90
N TYR A 29 3.36 20.77 10.81
CA TYR A 29 1.99 20.55 11.27
C TYR A 29 0.92 20.88 10.23
N GLU A 30 1.21 21.79 9.29
CA GLU A 30 0.29 22.10 8.20
C GLU A 30 0.13 20.89 7.27
N ASP A 31 1.26 20.27 6.89
CA ASP A 31 1.25 19.06 6.06
C ASP A 31 0.63 17.87 6.79
N SER A 32 0.95 17.69 8.08
CA SER A 32 0.40 16.59 8.87
C SER A 32 -1.12 16.73 9.04
N TYR A 33 -1.59 17.97 9.22
CA TYR A 33 -3.01 18.29 9.25
C TYR A 33 -3.69 18.05 7.90
N ALA A 34 -3.09 18.48 6.78
CA ALA A 34 -3.63 18.25 5.44
C ALA A 34 -3.84 16.76 5.17
N ILE A 35 -2.82 15.93 5.42
CA ILE A 35 -2.93 14.46 5.27
C ILE A 35 -4.00 13.88 6.20
N THR A 36 -4.12 14.40 7.41
CA THR A 36 -5.16 13.95 8.35
C THR A 36 -6.56 14.23 7.82
N GLN A 37 -6.79 15.40 7.21
CA GLN A 37 -8.10 15.75 6.63
C GLN A 37 -8.40 14.93 5.38
N GLU A 38 -7.44 14.80 4.47
CA GLU A 38 -7.58 13.97 3.27
C GLU A 38 -7.89 12.51 3.63
N PHE A 39 -7.22 11.96 4.64
CA PHE A 39 -7.45 10.59 5.07
C PHE A 39 -8.84 10.39 5.70
N LYS A 40 -9.33 11.38 6.47
CA LYS A 40 -10.70 11.37 7.00
C LYS A 40 -11.74 11.40 5.89
N GLU A 41 -11.57 12.29 4.92
CA GLU A 41 -12.47 12.37 3.76
C GLU A 41 -12.43 11.08 2.94
N TRP A 42 -11.24 10.51 2.73
CA TRP A 42 -11.10 9.22 2.04
C TRP A 42 -11.88 8.09 2.74
N ILE A 43 -11.85 7.99 4.07
CA ILE A 43 -12.63 7.01 4.83
C ILE A 43 -14.14 7.23 4.63
N ILE A 44 -14.60 8.48 4.71
CA ILE A 44 -16.03 8.82 4.53
C ILE A 44 -16.49 8.51 3.09
N CYS A 45 -15.65 8.81 2.10
CA CYS A 45 -15.90 8.45 0.71
C CYS A 45 -15.90 6.94 0.49
N LEU A 46 -15.09 6.19 1.25
CA LEU A 46 -15.04 4.74 1.19
C LEU A 46 -16.36 4.09 1.67
N GLU A 47 -16.98 4.64 2.70
CA GLU A 47 -18.27 4.17 3.23
C GLU A 47 -19.45 4.53 2.31
N SER A 48 -19.38 5.69 1.65
CA SER A 48 -20.46 6.20 0.78
C SER A 48 -20.45 5.69 -0.65
N LYS A 49 -19.32 5.15 -1.15
CA LYS A 49 -19.11 4.78 -2.57
C LYS A 49 -18.57 3.37 -2.79
N SER A 50 -19.10 2.39 -2.05
CA SER A 50 -18.83 0.93 -2.20
C SER A 50 -18.56 0.50 -3.66
N ASP A 51 -19.39 0.94 -4.60
CA ASP A 51 -19.36 0.44 -5.98
C ASP A 51 -18.34 1.19 -6.88
N GLU A 52 -18.00 2.45 -6.56
CA GLU A 52 -17.09 3.26 -7.39
C GLU A 52 -15.61 3.12 -6.99
N ILE A 53 -15.31 2.63 -5.78
CA ILE A 53 -13.94 2.42 -5.29
C ILE A 53 -13.14 1.49 -6.19
N HIS A 54 -13.80 0.56 -6.89
CA HIS A 54 -13.18 -0.32 -7.87
C HIS A 54 -12.49 0.43 -9.03
N SER A 55 -12.96 1.64 -9.37
CA SER A 55 -12.41 2.46 -10.45
C SER A 55 -11.21 3.31 -10.02
N SER A 56 -11.17 3.75 -8.76
CA SER A 56 -10.08 4.55 -8.19
C SER A 56 -8.91 3.70 -7.67
N VAL A 57 -8.95 2.40 -7.95
CA VAL A 57 -7.86 1.48 -7.62
C VAL A 57 -6.65 1.81 -8.48
N LEU A 58 -5.63 2.38 -7.86
CA LEU A 58 -4.26 2.37 -8.38
C LEU A 58 -3.88 0.93 -8.68
N LYS A 59 -3.79 0.59 -9.97
CA LYS A 59 -3.37 -0.74 -10.41
C LYS A 59 -1.90 -0.91 -10.04
N PHE A 60 -1.64 -1.59 -8.92
CA PHE A 60 -0.30 -1.97 -8.55
C PHE A 60 0.29 -2.82 -9.69
N PRO A 61 1.54 -2.57 -10.14
CA PRO A 61 2.17 -3.42 -11.14
C PRO A 61 2.14 -4.85 -10.62
N LYS A 62 1.57 -5.77 -11.40
CA LYS A 62 1.66 -7.19 -11.06
C LYS A 62 3.16 -7.53 -11.02
N PRO A 63 3.67 -8.19 -9.97
CA PRO A 63 5.05 -8.59 -9.95
C PRO A 63 5.31 -9.45 -11.20
N LEU A 64 6.36 -9.10 -11.96
CA LEU A 64 6.85 -9.84 -13.11
C LEU A 64 7.44 -11.17 -12.61
N ILE A 65 6.60 -12.11 -12.20
CA ILE A 65 7.03 -13.45 -11.74
C ILE A 65 7.33 -14.36 -12.94
N ASN A 66 7.05 -13.93 -14.17
CA ASN A 66 7.22 -14.77 -15.35
C ASN A 66 8.61 -14.70 -16.02
N SER A 67 9.56 -13.93 -15.50
CA SER A 67 10.92 -13.83 -16.08
C SER A 67 12.05 -14.35 -15.17
N ILE A 68 11.74 -14.85 -13.97
CA ILE A 68 12.74 -15.44 -13.05
C ILE A 68 12.69 -16.97 -13.06
N ALA A 69 11.61 -17.56 -13.59
CA ALA A 69 11.45 -19.02 -13.64
C ALA A 69 12.35 -19.72 -14.69
N ASP A 70 12.94 -18.98 -15.65
CA ASP A 70 13.75 -19.57 -16.72
C ASP A 70 15.25 -19.68 -16.40
N GLU A 71 15.75 -19.08 -15.30
CA GLU A 71 17.19 -19.14 -14.94
C GLU A 71 17.50 -19.86 -13.62
N ALA A 72 16.50 -20.40 -12.92
CA ALA A 72 16.70 -21.12 -11.65
C ALA A 72 16.96 -22.64 -11.82
N SER A 73 17.16 -23.14 -13.05
CA SER A 73 17.33 -24.58 -13.33
C SER A 73 18.80 -25.05 -13.43
N GLU A 74 19.79 -24.16 -13.41
CA GLU A 74 21.20 -24.56 -13.56
C GLU A 74 22.10 -23.77 -12.60
N THR A 75 22.15 -24.13 -11.31
CA THR A 75 23.33 -23.85 -10.44
C THR A 75 23.31 -24.59 -9.09
N ASP A 76 22.48 -25.62 -8.88
CA ASP A 76 22.37 -26.31 -7.58
C ASP A 76 23.41 -27.45 -7.39
N GLU A 77 24.63 -27.29 -7.92
CA GLU A 77 25.71 -28.30 -7.85
C GLU A 77 27.10 -27.73 -7.46
N LEU A 78 27.20 -26.73 -6.57
CA LEU A 78 28.51 -26.35 -6.00
C LEU A 78 28.46 -26.06 -4.50
N LEU A 79 28.22 -27.10 -3.71
CA LEU A 79 28.72 -27.20 -2.33
C LEU A 79 29.43 -28.55 -2.12
N GLU A 80 30.57 -28.70 -2.78
CA GLU A 80 31.67 -29.53 -2.30
C GLU A 80 32.94 -28.66 -2.29
N LEU A 81 33.37 -28.25 -1.09
CA LEU A 81 34.73 -28.28 -0.54
C LEU A 81 34.79 -27.58 0.82
#